data_AF-A0A2V4N6G5-F1
#
_entry.id   AF-A0A2V4N6G5-F1
#
_cell.length_a   1.000
_cell.length_b   1.000
_cell.length_c   1.000
_cell.angle_alpha   90.00
_cell.angle_beta   90.00
_cell.angle_gamma   90.00
#
_symmetry.space_group_name_H-M   'P 1'
#
loop_
_entity.id
_entity.type
_entity.pdbx_description
1 polymer ?
#
loop_
_entity_poly.entity_id
_entity_poly.type
_entity_poly.pdbx_seq_one_letter_code
_entity_poly.pdbx_strand_id
1 'polypeptide(L)'
;VFETRSVHQIVSRSVALASGITEDGHREVLGVMVGDSETELFWTEFLRSLRERGLGGVRRVIGDDQLGLVEAIRKVMVGASYQ
;
A
#
# COMPACT_ATOMS: atom_id res chain seq x y z
N VAL A 1 2.98 -10.08 10.10
CA VAL A 1 2.67 -9.28 11.31
C VAL A 1 3.98 -8.85 11.96
N PHE A 2 4.13 -7.56 12.23
CA PHE A 2 5.34 -7.03 12.86
C PHE A 2 5.05 -6.72 14.33
N GLU A 3 5.91 -7.19 15.22
CA GLU A 3 5.81 -6.88 16.65
C GLU A 3 6.56 -5.58 16.94
N THR A 4 5.86 -4.64 17.57
CA THR A 4 6.41 -3.32 17.92
C THR A 4 6.19 -3.04 19.40
N ARG A 5 7.12 -2.30 20.03
CA ARG A 5 6.93 -1.82 21.40
C ARG A 5 6.12 -0.52 21.38
N SER A 6 4.94 -0.54 21.99
CA SER A 6 4.08 0.64 22.18
C SER A 6 3.72 0.77 23.65
N VAL A 7 3.98 1.92 24.28
CA VAL A 7 3.62 2.25 25.67
C VAL A 7 3.80 1.05 26.63
N HIS A 8 4.99 0.46 26.62
CA HIS A 8 5.42 -0.67 27.49
C HIS A 8 4.85 -2.07 27.16
N GLN A 9 4.05 -2.22 26.11
CA GLN A 9 3.57 -3.52 25.61
C GLN A 9 4.14 -3.84 24.23
N ILE A 10 4.22 -5.14 23.91
CA ILE A 10 4.48 -5.61 22.55
C ILE A 10 3.14 -5.79 21.86
N VAL A 11 2.94 -5.09 20.75
CA VAL A 11 1.70 -5.12 19.97
C VAL A 11 1.99 -5.47 18.52
N SER A 12 1.10 -6.29 17.95
CA SER A 12 1.07 -6.60 16.53
C SER A 12 0.67 -5.36 15.72
N ARG A 13 1.45 -5.05 14.70
CA ARG A 13 1.20 -3.98 13.73
C ARG A 13 1.19 -4.53 12.30
N SER A 14 0.43 -3.85 11.46
CA SER A 14 0.39 -4.04 10.02
C SER A 14 1.40 -3.13 9.35
N VAL A 15 2.05 -3.62 8.30
CA VAL A 15 3.03 -2.85 7.53
C VAL A 15 2.71 -3.01 6.05
N ALA A 16 2.29 -1.92 5.41
CA ALA A 16 2.14 -1.84 3.98
C ALA A 16 3.49 -1.48 3.35
N LEU A 17 3.86 -2.18 2.28
CA LEU A 17 5.01 -1.86 1.44
C LEU A 17 4.57 -1.89 -0.02
N ALA A 18 4.87 -0.82 -0.76
CA ALA A 18 4.70 -0.77 -2.20
C ALA A 18 6.06 -0.77 -2.88
N SER A 19 6.26 -1.69 -3.82
CA SER A 19 7.38 -1.67 -4.75
C SER A 19 6.88 -1.53 -6.18
N GLY A 20 7.57 -0.75 -6.99
CA GLY A 20 7.26 -0.51 -8.39
C GLY A 20 8.40 -0.92 -9.30
N ILE A 21 8.09 -1.07 -10.58
CA ILE A 21 9.08 -1.16 -11.66
C ILE A 21 9.00 0.15 -12.46
N THR A 22 10.11 0.85 -12.61
CA THR A 22 10.21 2.08 -13.40
C THR A 22 10.14 1.79 -14.90
N GLU A 23 10.01 2.84 -15.72
CA GLU A 23 9.99 2.69 -17.19
C GLU A 23 11.30 2.09 -17.74
N ASP A 24 12.41 2.31 -17.03
CA ASP A 24 13.72 1.73 -17.34
C ASP A 24 13.88 0.29 -16.84
N GLY A 25 12.85 -0.29 -16.20
CA GLY A 25 12.84 -1.66 -15.74
C GLY A 25 13.46 -1.89 -14.36
N HIS A 26 13.79 -0.83 -13.62
CA HIS A 26 14.38 -0.94 -12.29
C HIS A 26 13.32 -1.06 -11.20
N ARG A 27 13.60 -1.88 -10.18
CA ARG A 27 12.72 -2.02 -9.01
C ARG A 27 13.05 -0.95 -7.97
N GLU A 28 12.02 -0.27 -7.48
CA GLU A 28 12.15 0.73 -6.42
C GLU A 28 11.08 0.54 -5.35
N VAL A 29 11.41 0.89 -4.11
CA VAL A 29 10.41 1.00 -3.03
C VAL A 29 9.73 2.35 -3.15
N LEU A 30 8.42 2.32 -3.40
CA LEU A 30 7.62 3.53 -3.60
C LEU A 30 7.18 4.12 -2.27
N GLY A 31 6.93 3.29 -1.26
CA GLY A 31 6.53 3.74 0.07
C GLY A 31 6.32 2.61 1.06
N VAL A 32 6.32 2.98 2.34
CA VAL A 32 6.03 2.10 3.48
C VAL A 32 5.11 2.83 4.45
N MET A 33 4.14 2.13 5.03
CA MET A 33 3.26 2.67 6.07
C MET A 33 3.02 1.63 7.14
N VAL A 34 3.09 2.05 8.41
CA VAL A 34 2.78 1.21 9.57
C VAL A 34 1.41 1.60 10.11
N GLY A 35 0.55 0.62 10.37
CA GLY A 35 -0.80 0.83 10.88
C GLY A 35 -1.21 -0.20 11.92
N ASP A 36 -2.35 0.06 12.55
CA ASP A 36 -2.95 -0.83 13.54
C ASP A 36 -3.83 -1.93 12.92
N SER A 37 -4.21 -1.79 11.64
CA SER A 37 -5.05 -2.76 10.91
C SER A 37 -4.90 -2.60 9.40
N GLU A 38 -5.27 -3.62 8.63
CA GLU A 38 -5.28 -3.60 7.16
C GLU A 38 -6.69 -3.30 6.63
N THR A 39 -7.34 -2.27 7.18
CA THR A 39 -8.68 -1.85 6.73
C THR A 39 -8.63 -1.15 5.36
N GLU A 40 -9.79 -1.02 4.71
CA GLU A 40 -9.91 -0.23 3.48
C GLU A 40 -9.39 1.21 3.66
N LEU A 41 -9.68 1.83 4.80
CA LEU A 41 -9.21 3.18 5.11
C LEU A 41 -7.68 3.25 5.12
N PHE A 42 -7.03 2.32 5.82
CA PHE A 42 -5.57 2.22 5.88
C PHE A 42 -4.95 2.10 4.47
N TRP A 43 -5.47 1.19 3.64
CA TRP A 43 -4.97 1.02 2.27
C TRP A 43 -5.26 2.25 1.39
N THR A 44 -6.42 2.89 1.56
CA THR A 44 -6.79 4.09 0.81
C THR A 44 -5.84 5.25 1.13
N GLU A 45 -5.54 5.47 2.41
CA GLU A 45 -4.57 6.47 2.86
C GLU A 45 -3.18 6.18 2.33
N PHE A 46 -2.73 4.93 2.43
CA PHE A 46 -1.44 4.51 1.89
C PHE A 46 -1.33 4.79 0.38
N LEU A 47 -2.28 4.32 -0.42
CA LEU A 47 -2.27 4.50 -1.87
C LEU A 47 -2.41 5.97 -2.28
N ARG A 48 -3.21 6.77 -1.56
CA ARG A 48 -3.31 8.22 -1.81
C ARG A 48 -1.99 8.92 -1.54
N SER A 49 -1.29 8.57 -0.45
CA SER A 49 0.01 9.14 -0.14
C SER A 49 1.06 8.88 -1.23
N LEU A 50 0.96 7.77 -1.97
CA LEU A 50 1.83 7.52 -3.12
C LEU A 50 1.49 8.49 -4.27
N ARG A 51 0.20 8.66 -4.57
CA ARG A 51 -0.27 9.55 -5.65
C ARG A 51 0.03 11.02 -5.36
N GLU A 52 -0.14 11.46 -4.12
CA GLU A 52 0.16 12.83 -3.68
C GLU A 52 1.66 13.15 -3.82
N ARG A 53 2.54 12.14 -3.71
CA ARG A 53 3.98 12.26 -3.98
C ARG A 53 4.35 12.14 -5.46
N GLY A 54 3.37 12.09 -6.36
CA GLY A 54 3.58 12.11 -7.80
C GLY A 54 3.51 10.75 -8.49
N LEU A 55 3.12 9.67 -7.79
CA LEU A 55 2.90 8.38 -8.45
C LEU A 55 1.70 8.49 -9.40
N GLY A 56 1.98 8.40 -10.70
CA GLY A 56 0.99 8.43 -11.78
C GLY A 56 1.30 7.40 -12.86
N GLY A 57 0.40 7.24 -13.83
CA GLY A 57 0.61 6.35 -14.99
C GLY A 57 0.63 4.85 -14.65
N VAL A 58 0.20 4.45 -13.45
CA VAL A 58 0.17 3.05 -13.01
C VAL A 58 -0.77 2.23 -13.90
N ARG A 59 -0.23 1.23 -14.60
CA ARG A 59 -1.02 0.37 -15.50
C ARG A 59 -1.47 -0.93 -14.85
N ARG A 60 -0.72 -1.41 -13.85
CA ARG A 60 -0.98 -2.65 -13.13
C ARG A 60 -0.60 -2.52 -11.67
N VAL A 61 -1.46 -3.05 -10.81
CA VAL A 61 -1.22 -3.28 -9.39
C VAL A 61 -1.36 -4.78 -9.14
N ILE A 62 -0.45 -5.35 -8.35
CA ILE A 62 -0.49 -6.75 -7.90
C ILE A 62 -0.51 -6.71 -6.39
N GLY A 63 -1.46 -7.43 -5.78
CA GLY A 63 -1.66 -7.46 -4.34
C GLY A 63 -2.16 -8.81 -3.87
N ASP A 64 -2.44 -8.91 -2.57
CA ASP A 64 -3.22 -10.04 -2.05
C ASP A 64 -4.73 -9.77 -2.22
N ASP A 65 -5.53 -10.83 -2.30
CA ASP A 65 -6.99 -10.72 -2.47
C ASP A 65 -7.70 -10.31 -1.15
N GLN A 66 -7.05 -9.46 -0.36
CA GLN A 66 -7.65 -8.92 0.84
C GLN A 66 -8.66 -7.84 0.46
N LEU A 67 -9.91 -8.01 0.89
CA LEU A 67 -11.03 -7.13 0.54
C LEU A 67 -10.70 -5.62 0.67
N GLY A 68 -10.15 -5.20 1.81
CA GLY A 68 -9.81 -3.79 2.05
C GLY A 68 -8.76 -3.23 1.08
N LEU A 69 -7.79 -4.04 0.64
CA LEU A 69 -6.81 -3.63 -0.35
C LEU A 69 -7.46 -3.50 -1.73
N VAL A 70 -8.24 -4.50 -2.14
CA VAL A 70 -8.92 -4.52 -3.44
C VAL A 70 -9.86 -3.33 -3.60
N GLU A 71 -10.63 -3.00 -2.57
CA GLU A 71 -11.53 -1.84 -2.56
C GLU A 71 -10.76 -0.52 -2.66
N ALA A 72 -9.68 -0.37 -1.88
CA ALA A 72 -8.82 0.81 -1.92
C ALA A 72 -8.13 1.01 -3.28
N ILE A 73 -7.63 -0.07 -3.90
CA ILE A 73 -7.04 -0.02 -5.25
C ILE A 73 -8.05 0.49 -6.26
N ARG A 74 -9.28 -0.06 -6.25
CA ARG A 74 -10.35 0.37 -7.16
C ARG A 74 -10.71 1.85 -6.99
N LYS A 75 -10.65 2.37 -5.76
CA LYS A 75 -10.92 3.80 -5.46
C LYS A 75 -9.77 4.73 -5.86
N VAL A 76 -8.52 4.33 -5.65
CA VAL A 76 -7.37 5.24 -5.74
C VAL A 76 -6.59 5.11 -7.04
N MET A 77 -6.40 3.88 -7.54
CA MET A 77 -5.58 3.56 -8.72
C MET A 77 -6.45 3.40 -9.98
N VAL A 78 -7.32 4.39 -10.21
CA VAL A 78 -8.26 4.37 -11.35
C VAL A 78 -7.50 4.26 -12.67
N GLY A 79 -7.91 3.31 -13.51
CA GLY A 79 -7.29 3.02 -14.80
C GLY A 79 -6.19 1.95 -14.74
N ALA A 80 -5.74 1.55 -13.55
CA ALA A 80 -4.86 0.40 -13.39
C ALA A 80 -5.65 -0.92 -13.42
N SER A 81 -5.06 -1.95 -14.01
CA SER A 81 -5.50 -3.34 -13.83
C SER A 81 -5.07 -3.88 -12.47
N TYR A 82 -5.91 -4.71 -11.84
CA TYR A 82 -5.59 -5.43 -10.61
C TYR A 82 -5.46 -6.93 -10.88
N GLN A 83 -4.47 -7.59 -10.27
CA GLN A 83 -4.21 -9.02 -10.37
C GLN A 83 -3.82 -9.61 -9.01
#